data_AF-A0A7S3W0G9-F1
#
_entry.id   AF-A0A7S3W0G9-F1
#
_cell.length_a   1.000
_cell.length_b   1.000
_cell.length_c   1.000
_cell.angle_alpha   90.00
_cell.angle_beta   90.00
_cell.angle_gamma   90.00
#
_symmetry.space_group_name_H-M   'P 1'
#
loop_
_entity.id
_entity.type
_entity.pdbx_description
1 polymer ?
#
loop_
_entity_poly.entity_id
_entity_poly.type
_entity_poly.pdbx_seq_one_letter_code
_entity_poly.pdbx_strand_id
1 'polypeptide(L)'
;DKVVPGMQNYVKNYIGQRFIEPPHLNLGVSFKDASNIMPIVFVISPGSDPYADLLKLATEMKMNKKLQAISLGQGQGPIAERAMSAAMEKGTWILLQNCHLAASWMPKLEAIVEQYDPNLMHRDYRLWLTSLPSPKFPVSILQNSVKMTIEPPRGIKMNMKGSYNNFSDTYLDSHPKSPQFKKLLYGLCFFHALLQDRRKFGALGFNIRYEFTAGDLKCCILQLETYLAKYDEVPYQVLVNLFGHINYGGRITDDWDR
;
A
#
# COMPACT_ATOMS: atom_id res chain seq x y z
N ASP A 1 -11.82 26.34 -11.01
CA ASP A 1 -12.43 25.07 -10.55
C ASP A 1 -13.00 24.21 -11.70
N LYS A 2 -13.49 24.79 -12.81
CA LYS A 2 -14.11 24.04 -13.93
C LYS A 2 -13.15 23.36 -14.91
N VAL A 3 -11.88 23.76 -14.94
CA VAL A 3 -10.89 23.24 -15.91
C VAL A 3 -10.66 21.74 -15.75
N VAL A 4 -10.40 21.26 -14.53
CA VAL A 4 -10.15 19.82 -14.28
C VAL A 4 -11.38 18.95 -14.63
N PRO A 5 -12.61 19.25 -14.15
CA PRO A 5 -13.80 18.53 -14.57
C PRO A 5 -14.07 18.63 -16.08
N GLY A 6 -13.82 19.79 -16.69
CA GLY A 6 -13.97 20.00 -18.13
C GLY A 6 -13.05 19.08 -18.95
N MET A 7 -11.78 19.01 -18.56
CA MET A 7 -10.80 18.11 -19.19
C MET A 7 -11.13 16.63 -18.94
N GLN A 8 -11.58 16.27 -17.73
CA GLN A 8 -12.01 14.90 -17.44
C GLN A 8 -13.22 14.50 -18.28
N ASN A 9 -14.21 15.39 -18.46
CA ASN A 9 -15.36 15.14 -19.34
C ASN A 9 -14.94 14.99 -20.80
N TYR A 10 -14.01 15.83 -21.27
CA TYR A 10 -13.44 15.68 -22.61
C TYR A 10 -12.80 14.30 -22.78
N VAL A 11 -11.87 13.90 -21.90
CA VAL A 11 -11.21 12.59 -21.94
C VAL A 11 -12.23 11.45 -21.89
N LYS A 12 -13.21 11.53 -20.99
CA LYS A 12 -14.30 10.56 -20.86
C LYS A 12 -15.05 10.37 -22.18
N ASN A 13 -15.38 11.46 -22.87
CA ASN A 13 -16.19 11.42 -24.09
C ASN A 13 -15.40 10.90 -25.31
N TYR A 14 -14.10 11.20 -25.41
CA TYR A 14 -13.32 10.85 -26.60
C TYR A 14 -12.53 9.55 -26.47
N ILE A 15 -12.00 9.22 -25.28
CA ILE A 15 -11.18 8.01 -25.08
C ILE A 15 -11.72 7.08 -23.99
N GLY A 16 -12.68 7.53 -23.17
CA GLY A 16 -13.45 6.70 -22.25
C GLY A 16 -13.18 6.96 -20.77
N GLN A 17 -14.16 6.60 -19.93
CA GLN A 17 -14.15 6.81 -18.47
C GLN A 17 -12.90 6.21 -17.78
N ARG A 18 -12.41 5.06 -18.25
CA ARG A 18 -11.27 4.37 -17.65
C ARG A 18 -9.97 5.19 -17.63
N PHE A 19 -9.85 6.23 -18.45
CA PHE A 19 -8.66 7.09 -18.51
C PHE A 19 -8.70 8.26 -17.52
N ILE A 20 -9.82 8.49 -16.85
CA ILE A 20 -9.95 9.49 -15.78
C ILE A 20 -10.04 8.86 -14.38
N GLU A 21 -10.12 7.53 -14.31
CA GLU A 21 -10.12 6.76 -13.08
C GLU A 21 -8.78 6.02 -12.95
N PRO A 22 -8.11 6.11 -11.78
CA PRO A 22 -6.92 5.32 -11.57
C PRO A 22 -7.29 3.83 -11.62
N PRO A 23 -6.56 3.00 -12.40
CA PRO A 23 -6.84 1.58 -12.47
C PRO A 23 -6.60 0.94 -11.11
N HIS A 24 -7.39 -0.08 -10.78
CA HIS A 24 -7.09 -0.93 -9.63
C HIS A 24 -5.74 -1.61 -9.86
N LEU A 25 -4.82 -1.48 -8.89
CA LEU A 25 -3.55 -2.19 -8.95
C LEU A 25 -3.82 -3.70 -9.00
N ASN A 26 -3.40 -4.33 -10.09
CA ASN A 26 -3.41 -5.78 -10.23
C ASN A 26 -1.98 -6.26 -10.43
N LEU A 27 -1.37 -6.75 -9.35
CA LEU A 27 -0.01 -7.27 -9.37
C LEU A 27 0.12 -8.47 -10.31
N GLY A 28 -0.90 -9.32 -10.41
CA GLY A 28 -0.87 -10.50 -11.27
C GLY A 28 -0.82 -10.17 -12.76
N VAL A 29 -1.49 -9.09 -13.19
CA VAL A 29 -1.39 -8.61 -14.58
C VAL A 29 0.00 -8.02 -14.85
N SER A 30 0.43 -7.10 -13.99
CA SER A 30 1.74 -6.43 -14.13
C SER A 30 2.91 -7.42 -14.06
N PHE A 31 2.75 -8.50 -13.30
CA PHE A 31 3.72 -9.59 -13.22
C PHE A 31 3.89 -10.34 -14.55
N LYS A 32 2.80 -10.53 -15.32
CA LYS A 32 2.85 -11.21 -16.62
C LYS A 32 3.62 -10.42 -17.67
N ASP A 33 3.60 -9.10 -17.54
CA ASP A 33 4.39 -8.22 -18.41
C ASP A 33 5.88 -8.27 -18.03
N ALA A 34 6.23 -8.70 -16.81
CA ALA A 34 7.61 -8.80 -16.33
C ALA A 34 8.31 -10.12 -16.70
N SER A 35 9.63 -10.10 -16.73
CA SER A 35 10.50 -11.24 -17.05
C SER A 35 11.62 -11.41 -16.03
N ASN A 36 12.46 -12.42 -16.19
CA ASN A 36 13.66 -12.62 -15.39
C ASN A 36 14.72 -11.53 -15.59
N ILE A 37 14.63 -10.75 -16.67
CA ILE A 37 15.56 -9.64 -16.95
C ILE A 37 14.92 -8.25 -16.79
N MET A 38 13.62 -8.17 -16.53
CA MET A 38 12.90 -6.92 -16.38
C MET A 38 12.46 -6.74 -14.92
N PRO A 39 13.13 -5.86 -14.15
CA PRO A 39 12.75 -5.59 -12.77
C PRO A 39 11.34 -5.02 -12.67
N ILE A 40 10.76 -5.13 -11.47
CA ILE A 40 9.45 -4.57 -11.14
C ILE A 40 9.65 -3.52 -10.05
N VAL A 41 9.24 -2.28 -10.33
CA VAL A 41 9.44 -1.13 -9.45
C VAL A 41 8.11 -0.65 -8.89
N PHE A 42 7.99 -0.74 -7.57
CA PHE A 42 6.97 -0.04 -6.80
C PHE A 42 7.43 1.37 -6.48
N VAL A 43 6.83 2.34 -7.17
CA VAL A 43 6.90 3.75 -6.80
C VAL A 43 5.90 3.98 -5.68
N ILE A 44 6.40 4.04 -4.44
CA ILE A 44 5.57 4.15 -3.24
C ILE A 44 5.42 5.62 -2.83
N SER A 45 4.32 5.93 -2.14
CA SER A 45 4.18 7.16 -1.35
C SER A 45 4.58 6.91 0.11
N PRO A 46 4.93 7.95 0.89
CA PRO A 46 5.18 7.79 2.32
C PRO A 46 4.00 7.08 3.02
N GLY A 47 4.32 6.07 3.84
CA GLY A 47 3.33 5.26 4.56
C GLY A 47 2.64 4.16 3.73
N SER A 48 3.02 3.98 2.45
CA SER A 48 2.54 2.87 1.61
C SER A 48 3.57 1.73 1.59
N ASP A 49 3.11 0.49 1.81
CA ASP A 49 3.95 -0.71 1.77
C ASP A 49 3.32 -1.81 0.89
N PRO A 50 3.92 -2.18 -0.26
CA PRO A 50 3.41 -3.22 -1.14
C PRO A 50 3.72 -4.64 -0.66
N TYR A 51 4.43 -4.82 0.47
CA TYR A 51 4.90 -6.14 0.90
C TYR A 51 3.78 -7.16 1.08
N ALA A 52 2.66 -6.77 1.69
CA ALA A 52 1.52 -7.66 1.91
C ALA A 52 0.91 -8.14 0.58
N ASP A 53 0.73 -7.24 -0.38
CA ASP A 53 0.20 -7.57 -1.70
C ASP A 53 1.17 -8.45 -2.49
N LEU A 54 2.48 -8.17 -2.40
CA LEU A 54 3.50 -9.00 -3.01
C LEU A 54 3.55 -10.41 -2.38
N LEU A 55 3.41 -10.52 -1.07
CA LEU A 55 3.39 -11.80 -0.37
C LEU A 55 2.17 -12.64 -0.76
N LYS A 56 1.02 -11.98 -0.96
CA LYS A 56 -0.19 -12.63 -1.49
C LYS A 56 0.06 -13.18 -2.90
N LEU A 57 0.61 -12.37 -3.81
CA LEU A 57 0.99 -12.83 -5.14
C LEU A 57 2.01 -13.98 -5.08
N ALA A 58 3.04 -13.86 -4.25
CA ALA A 58 4.06 -14.89 -4.08
C ALA A 58 3.44 -16.21 -3.57
N THR A 59 2.40 -16.14 -2.73
CA THR A 59 1.66 -17.33 -2.29
C THR A 59 0.87 -17.96 -3.44
N GLU A 60 0.15 -17.15 -4.22
CA GLU A 60 -0.58 -17.60 -5.42
C GLU A 60 0.35 -18.26 -6.44
N MET A 61 1.59 -17.75 -6.57
CA MET A 61 2.61 -18.25 -7.48
C MET A 61 3.53 -19.33 -6.87
N LYS A 62 3.27 -19.79 -5.65
CA LYS A 62 4.10 -20.77 -4.92
C LYS A 62 5.58 -20.33 -4.72
N MET A 63 5.80 -19.03 -4.69
CA MET A 63 7.08 -18.36 -4.46
C MET A 63 7.21 -17.78 -3.04
N ASN A 64 6.21 -17.91 -2.18
CA ASN A 64 6.23 -17.37 -0.81
C ASN A 64 7.45 -17.82 0.02
N LYS A 65 7.86 -19.09 -0.06
CA LYS A 65 9.08 -19.61 0.60
C LYS A 65 10.38 -19.26 -0.15
N LYS A 66 10.25 -18.72 -1.36
CA LYS A 66 11.33 -18.34 -2.28
C LYS A 66 11.37 -16.83 -2.50
N LEU A 67 10.74 -16.04 -1.64
CA LEU A 67 10.78 -14.59 -1.65
C LEU A 67 11.65 -14.14 -0.47
N GLN A 68 12.71 -13.39 -0.77
CA GLN A 68 13.55 -12.77 0.24
C GLN A 68 13.42 -11.25 0.14
N ALA A 69 13.09 -10.60 1.24
CA ALA A 69 13.05 -9.14 1.34
C ALA A 69 14.30 -8.61 2.06
N ILE A 70 14.89 -7.54 1.53
CA ILE A 70 16.06 -6.85 2.07
C ILE A 70 15.73 -5.36 2.11
N SER A 71 15.66 -4.80 3.31
CA SER A 71 15.53 -3.35 3.50
C SER A 71 16.88 -2.68 3.30
N LEU A 72 16.99 -1.84 2.27
CA LEU A 72 18.23 -1.15 1.95
C LEU A 72 18.45 0.03 2.92
N GLY A 73 19.64 0.04 3.48
CA GLY A 73 20.16 1.09 4.36
C GLY A 73 21.69 1.07 4.31
N GLN A 74 22.34 1.76 5.24
CA GLN A 74 23.80 1.79 5.29
C GLN A 74 24.38 0.37 5.44
N GLY A 75 25.31 0.00 4.54
CA GLY A 75 26.00 -1.29 4.57
C GLY A 75 25.22 -2.50 4.02
N GLN A 76 23.98 -2.34 3.55
CA GLN A 76 23.17 -3.46 3.05
C GLN A 76 23.45 -3.85 1.59
N GLY A 77 24.11 -2.99 0.81
CA GLY A 77 24.44 -3.23 -0.60
C GLY A 77 25.10 -4.60 -0.87
N PRO A 78 26.23 -4.94 -0.20
CA PRO A 78 26.90 -6.23 -0.40
C PRO A 78 26.07 -7.46 0.00
N ILE A 79 25.07 -7.29 0.88
CA ILE A 79 24.13 -8.37 1.24
C ILE A 79 23.12 -8.55 0.10
N ALA A 80 22.59 -7.43 -0.43
CA ALA A 80 21.71 -7.45 -1.57
C ALA A 80 22.38 -8.06 -2.81
N GLU A 81 23.63 -7.72 -3.11
CA GLU A 81 24.39 -8.30 -4.24
C GLU A 81 24.49 -9.82 -4.16
N ARG A 82 24.89 -10.36 -2.99
CA ARG A 82 25.01 -11.80 -2.78
C ARG A 82 23.66 -12.51 -2.87
N ALA A 83 22.61 -11.92 -2.29
CA ALA A 83 21.27 -12.46 -2.37
C ALA A 83 20.74 -12.47 -3.81
N MET A 84 20.98 -11.40 -4.56
CA MET A 84 20.62 -11.30 -5.98
C MET A 84 21.33 -12.37 -6.80
N SER A 85 22.66 -12.51 -6.66
CA SER A 85 23.43 -13.54 -7.37
C SER A 85 22.88 -14.95 -7.10
N ALA A 86 22.67 -15.30 -5.82
CA ALA A 86 22.12 -16.60 -5.45
C ALA A 86 20.69 -16.80 -5.98
N ALA A 87 19.89 -15.73 -6.04
CA ALA A 87 18.53 -15.79 -6.55
C ALA A 87 18.46 -15.95 -8.07
N MET A 88 19.41 -15.36 -8.81
CA MET A 88 19.52 -15.54 -10.26
C MET A 88 19.78 -17.01 -10.63
N GLU A 89 20.61 -17.70 -9.86
CA GLU A 89 20.90 -19.13 -10.06
C GLU A 89 19.74 -20.02 -9.62
N LYS A 90 19.15 -19.76 -8.45
CA LYS A 90 18.12 -20.62 -7.84
C LYS A 90 16.70 -20.36 -8.33
N GLY A 91 16.48 -19.28 -9.07
CA GLY A 91 15.15 -18.89 -9.51
C GLY A 91 14.25 -18.39 -8.39
N THR A 92 14.79 -17.60 -7.48
CA THR A 92 14.04 -17.04 -6.35
C THR A 92 13.74 -15.56 -6.55
N TRP A 93 12.83 -15.01 -5.76
CA TRP A 93 12.44 -13.60 -5.83
C TRP A 93 13.19 -12.80 -4.77
N ILE A 94 13.69 -11.64 -5.17
CA ILE A 94 14.31 -10.66 -4.27
C ILE A 94 13.45 -9.40 -4.26
N LEU A 95 13.09 -8.92 -3.08
CA LEU A 95 12.52 -7.59 -2.85
C LEU A 95 13.57 -6.71 -2.18
N LEU A 96 14.05 -5.68 -2.88
CA LEU A 96 14.87 -4.63 -2.28
C LEU A 96 13.95 -3.46 -1.89
N GLN A 97 13.84 -3.20 -0.58
CA GLN A 97 12.99 -2.14 -0.06
C GLN A 97 13.79 -0.85 0.15
N ASN A 98 13.12 0.29 0.02
CA ASN A 98 13.66 1.62 0.34
C ASN A 98 14.89 2.01 -0.47
N CYS A 99 14.90 1.72 -1.77
CA CYS A 99 16.06 1.96 -2.65
C CYS A 99 16.54 3.43 -2.63
N HIS A 100 15.63 4.39 -2.48
CA HIS A 100 15.94 5.81 -2.29
C HIS A 100 16.90 6.12 -1.12
N LEU A 101 17.00 5.24 -0.12
CA LEU A 101 17.92 5.38 1.02
C LEU A 101 19.35 4.91 0.70
N ALA A 102 19.54 4.06 -0.30
CA ALA A 102 20.83 3.47 -0.68
C ALA A 102 21.46 4.13 -1.90
N ALA A 103 21.39 5.46 -1.97
CA ALA A 103 21.83 6.25 -3.12
C ALA A 103 23.25 5.92 -3.63
N SER A 104 24.21 5.70 -2.73
CA SER A 104 25.60 5.39 -3.10
C SER A 104 25.77 4.02 -3.76
N TRP A 105 24.83 3.11 -3.55
CA TRP A 105 24.87 1.75 -4.09
C TRP A 105 24.05 1.59 -5.36
N MET A 106 23.11 2.50 -5.64
CA MET A 106 22.26 2.44 -6.83
C MET A 106 23.02 2.31 -8.17
N PRO A 107 24.17 2.98 -8.41
CA PRO A 107 24.95 2.76 -9.64
C PRO A 107 25.48 1.33 -9.78
N LYS A 108 25.76 0.65 -8.65
CA LYS A 108 26.20 -0.74 -8.66
C LYS A 108 25.04 -1.68 -9.00
N LEU A 109 23.84 -1.40 -8.46
CA LEU A 109 22.62 -2.12 -8.85
C LEU A 109 22.34 -1.96 -10.35
N GLU A 110 22.46 -0.74 -10.88
CA GLU A 110 22.32 -0.44 -12.31
C GLU A 110 23.24 -1.31 -13.16
N ALA A 111 24.53 -1.32 -12.84
CA ALA A 111 25.51 -2.14 -13.55
C ALA A 111 25.23 -3.65 -13.48
N ILE A 112 24.65 -4.15 -12.38
CA ILE A 112 24.25 -5.55 -12.25
C ILE A 112 23.06 -5.86 -13.17
N VAL A 113 22.03 -5.00 -13.18
CA VAL A 113 20.83 -5.19 -14.00
C VAL A 113 21.14 -5.08 -15.49
N GLU A 114 22.06 -4.20 -15.90
CA GLU A 114 22.49 -4.07 -17.29
C GLU A 114 23.23 -5.30 -17.83
N GLN A 115 23.78 -6.14 -16.94
CA GLN A 115 24.46 -7.38 -17.29
C GLN A 115 23.52 -8.59 -17.35
N TYR A 116 22.21 -8.40 -17.19
CA TYR A 116 21.25 -9.48 -17.23
C TYR A 116 21.19 -10.15 -18.61
N ASP A 117 21.44 -11.45 -18.64
CA ASP A 117 21.31 -12.30 -19.83
C ASP A 117 20.14 -13.29 -19.62
N PRO A 118 19.09 -13.23 -20.45
CA PRO A 118 17.96 -14.17 -20.41
C PRO A 118 18.36 -15.65 -20.45
N ASN A 119 19.50 -15.98 -21.07
CA ASN A 119 19.98 -17.35 -21.26
C ASN A 119 20.74 -17.89 -20.05
N LEU A 120 21.33 -17.01 -19.23
CA LEU A 120 22.12 -17.40 -18.07
C LEU A 120 21.30 -17.35 -16.77
N MET A 121 20.24 -16.55 -16.74
CA MET A 121 19.42 -16.36 -15.56
C MET A 121 18.27 -17.36 -15.49
N HIS A 122 17.98 -17.84 -14.28
CA HIS A 122 16.84 -18.72 -14.07
C HIS A 122 15.52 -18.03 -14.43
N ARG A 123 14.64 -18.72 -15.16
CA ARG A 123 13.38 -18.16 -15.70
C ARG A 123 12.43 -17.62 -14.63
N ASP A 124 12.44 -18.21 -13.44
CA ASP A 124 11.61 -17.80 -12.30
C ASP A 124 12.19 -16.63 -11.48
N TYR A 125 13.44 -16.24 -11.71
CA TYR A 125 14.05 -15.12 -10.98
C TYR A 125 13.24 -13.84 -11.21
N ARG A 126 12.99 -13.07 -10.14
CA ARG A 126 12.32 -11.77 -10.22
C ARG A 126 12.96 -10.81 -9.25
N LEU A 127 13.29 -9.62 -9.74
CA LEU A 127 13.75 -8.49 -8.93
C LEU A 127 12.60 -7.50 -8.72
N TRP A 128 12.24 -7.30 -7.46
CA TRP A 128 11.26 -6.32 -7.02
C TRP A 128 11.98 -5.20 -6.28
N LEU A 129 11.61 -3.96 -6.56
CA LEU A 129 12.23 -2.77 -5.97
C LEU A 129 11.13 -1.88 -5.38
N THR A 130 11.30 -1.36 -4.16
CA THR A 130 10.46 -0.28 -3.64
C THR A 130 11.25 1.00 -3.48
N SER A 131 10.68 2.13 -3.90
CA SER A 131 11.30 3.43 -3.73
C SER A 131 10.28 4.57 -3.69
N LEU A 132 10.53 5.58 -2.85
CA LEU A 132 9.97 6.91 -3.09
C LEU A 132 10.55 7.48 -4.40
N PRO A 133 9.84 8.39 -5.08
CA PRO A 133 10.41 9.16 -6.18
C PRO A 133 11.71 9.83 -5.73
N SER A 134 12.80 9.56 -6.47
CA SER A 134 14.12 10.08 -6.14
C SER A 134 14.94 10.31 -7.41
N PRO A 135 15.62 11.46 -7.55
CA PRO A 135 16.51 11.70 -8.69
C PRO A 135 17.76 10.82 -8.67
N LYS A 136 18.01 10.11 -7.56
CA LYS A 136 19.15 9.21 -7.38
C LYS A 136 18.85 7.77 -7.81
N PHE A 137 17.59 7.48 -8.17
CA PHE A 137 17.22 6.16 -8.65
C PHE A 137 17.67 6.01 -10.12
N PRO A 138 18.31 4.89 -10.50
CA PRO A 138 18.88 4.70 -11.83
C PRO A 138 17.84 4.82 -12.94
N VAL A 139 18.14 5.65 -13.93
CA VAL A 139 17.24 5.90 -15.07
C VAL A 139 17.14 4.65 -15.94
N SER A 140 18.22 3.90 -16.14
CA SER A 140 18.17 2.71 -17.01
C SER A 140 17.27 1.62 -16.42
N ILE A 141 17.32 1.39 -15.11
CA ILE A 141 16.39 0.50 -14.40
C ILE A 141 14.95 1.02 -14.55
N LEU A 142 14.72 2.32 -14.39
CA LEU A 142 13.38 2.89 -14.58
C LEU A 142 12.91 2.75 -16.01
N GLN A 143 13.76 2.85 -17.03
CA GLN A 143 13.33 2.67 -18.42
C GLN A 143 12.98 1.20 -18.69
N ASN A 144 13.82 0.28 -18.22
CA ASN A 144 13.75 -1.16 -18.49
C ASN A 144 13.03 -1.97 -17.40
N SER A 145 12.01 -1.41 -16.77
CA SER A 145 11.22 -2.09 -15.73
C SER A 145 9.71 -2.02 -15.99
N VAL A 146 8.96 -2.86 -15.30
CA VAL A 146 7.53 -2.64 -15.07
C VAL A 146 7.39 -1.71 -13.88
N LYS A 147 6.72 -0.57 -14.06
CA LYS A 147 6.52 0.43 -13.01
C LYS A 147 5.08 0.41 -12.55
N MET A 148 4.89 0.41 -11.23
CA MET A 148 3.57 0.55 -10.61
C MET A 148 3.64 1.61 -9.52
N THR A 149 2.67 2.51 -9.51
CA THR A 149 2.50 3.49 -8.45
C THR A 149 1.60 2.92 -7.37
N ILE A 150 2.12 2.83 -6.15
CA ILE A 150 1.33 2.53 -4.95
C ILE A 150 1.06 3.86 -4.28
N GLU A 151 -0.12 4.39 -4.58
CA GLU A 151 -0.63 5.58 -3.93
C GLU A 151 -1.72 5.21 -2.93
N PRO A 152 -1.85 5.97 -1.82
CA PRO A 152 -3.02 5.87 -0.96
C PRO A 152 -4.28 6.13 -1.79
N PRO A 153 -5.37 5.38 -1.55
CA PRO A 153 -6.62 5.60 -2.25
C PRO A 153 -7.05 7.08 -2.22
N ARG A 154 -7.54 7.58 -3.36
CA ARG A 154 -7.99 8.96 -3.50
C ARG A 154 -9.51 9.04 -3.34
N GLY A 155 -9.97 9.84 -2.40
CA GLY A 155 -11.39 10.02 -2.12
C GLY A 155 -11.92 9.06 -1.06
N ILE A 156 -12.86 9.55 -0.26
CA ILE A 156 -13.59 8.78 0.76
C ILE A 156 -14.08 7.42 0.23
N LYS A 157 -14.64 7.39 -0.99
CA LYS A 157 -15.15 6.14 -1.61
C LYS A 157 -14.07 5.07 -1.76
N MET A 158 -12.87 5.45 -2.19
CA MET A 158 -11.77 4.51 -2.39
C MET A 158 -11.14 4.09 -1.07
N ASN A 159 -10.99 5.01 -0.12
CA ASN A 159 -10.56 4.69 1.25
C ASN A 159 -11.53 3.69 1.91
N MET A 160 -12.83 3.90 1.70
CA MET A 160 -13.88 3.00 2.18
C MET A 160 -13.76 1.61 1.58
N LYS A 161 -13.64 1.50 0.25
CA LYS A 161 -13.41 0.21 -0.40
C LYS A 161 -12.15 -0.47 0.14
N GLY A 162 -11.05 0.27 0.29
CA GLY A 162 -9.79 -0.26 0.81
C GLY A 162 -9.84 -0.72 2.27
N SER A 163 -10.71 -0.13 3.08
CA SER A 163 -10.85 -0.49 4.51
C SER A 163 -11.89 -1.58 4.75
N TYR A 164 -13.03 -1.51 4.05
CA TYR A 164 -14.20 -2.36 4.31
C TYR A 164 -14.21 -3.65 3.47
N ASN A 165 -13.69 -3.64 2.24
CA ASN A 165 -13.72 -4.85 1.38
C ASN A 165 -12.78 -5.96 1.85
N ASN A 166 -11.97 -5.72 2.88
CA ASN A 166 -11.09 -6.73 3.47
C ASN A 166 -11.85 -7.73 4.35
N PHE A 167 -13.12 -7.44 4.68
CA PHE A 167 -13.95 -8.29 5.52
C PHE A 167 -14.79 -9.25 4.66
N SER A 168 -14.70 -10.55 4.96
CA SER A 168 -15.56 -11.56 4.33
C SER A 168 -16.96 -11.54 4.93
N ASP A 169 -17.97 -11.98 4.17
CA ASP A 169 -19.34 -12.12 4.68
C ASP A 169 -19.37 -13.00 5.94
N THR A 170 -18.60 -14.08 5.96
CA THR A 170 -18.45 -14.95 7.13
C THR A 170 -17.95 -14.22 8.36
N TYR A 171 -16.98 -13.31 8.21
CA TYR A 171 -16.51 -12.48 9.32
C TYR A 171 -17.58 -11.47 9.75
N LEU A 172 -18.23 -10.80 8.79
CA LEU A 172 -19.28 -9.82 9.07
C LEU A 172 -20.48 -10.44 9.80
N ASP A 173 -20.76 -11.71 9.56
CA ASP A 173 -21.81 -12.49 10.23
C ASP A 173 -21.35 -13.28 11.46
N SER A 174 -20.07 -13.23 11.82
CA SER A 174 -19.53 -13.98 12.96
C SER A 174 -19.96 -13.44 14.32
N HIS A 175 -20.34 -12.15 14.38
CA HIS A 175 -20.69 -11.50 15.64
C HIS A 175 -22.15 -11.84 16.04
N PRO A 176 -22.44 -12.18 17.33
CA PRO A 176 -23.79 -12.48 17.80
C PRO A 176 -24.81 -11.36 17.54
N LYS A 177 -24.32 -10.12 17.48
CA LYS A 177 -25.07 -8.90 17.12
C LYS A 177 -24.71 -8.41 15.72
N SER A 178 -24.73 -9.32 14.75
CA SER A 178 -24.31 -9.06 13.34
C SER A 178 -24.94 -7.78 12.75
N PRO A 179 -26.26 -7.50 12.87
CA PRO A 179 -26.84 -6.28 12.30
C PRO A 179 -26.22 -4.98 12.84
N GLN A 180 -26.01 -4.91 14.16
CA GLN A 180 -25.41 -3.76 14.83
C GLN A 180 -23.91 -3.67 14.50
N PHE A 181 -23.22 -4.82 14.49
CA PHE A 181 -21.80 -4.91 14.18
C PHE A 181 -21.51 -4.39 12.78
N LYS A 182 -22.22 -4.89 11.75
CA LYS A 182 -22.08 -4.46 10.35
C LYS A 182 -22.26 -2.94 10.20
N LYS A 183 -23.30 -2.37 10.83
CA LYS A 183 -23.60 -0.93 10.76
C LYS A 183 -22.49 -0.09 11.41
N LEU A 184 -22.02 -0.49 12.59
CA LEU A 184 -20.98 0.23 13.34
C LEU A 184 -19.61 0.09 12.68
N LEU A 185 -19.27 -1.10 12.18
CA LEU A 185 -18.03 -1.35 11.44
C LEU A 185 -17.95 -0.49 10.18
N TYR A 186 -19.06 -0.40 9.44
CA TYR A 186 -19.14 0.49 8.28
C TYR A 186 -18.92 1.97 8.67
N GLY A 187 -19.59 2.43 9.74
CA GLY A 187 -19.41 3.79 10.25
C GLY A 187 -17.97 4.08 10.71
N LEU A 188 -17.32 3.11 11.35
CA LEU A 188 -15.92 3.21 11.77
C LEU A 188 -14.96 3.25 10.58
N CYS A 189 -15.17 2.42 9.57
CA CYS A 189 -14.40 2.48 8.32
C CYS A 189 -14.60 3.84 7.62
N PHE A 190 -15.82 4.38 7.65
CA PHE A 190 -16.13 5.69 7.07
C PHE A 190 -15.43 6.82 7.81
N PHE A 191 -15.44 6.78 9.13
CA PHE A 191 -14.71 7.73 9.96
C PHE A 191 -13.20 7.68 9.67
N HIS A 192 -12.61 6.48 9.60
CA HIS A 192 -11.21 6.31 9.22
C HIS A 192 -10.91 6.89 7.83
N ALA A 193 -11.74 6.56 6.84
CA ALA A 193 -11.63 7.07 5.49
C ALA A 193 -11.72 8.60 5.42
N LEU A 194 -12.62 9.20 6.20
CA LEU A 194 -12.78 10.65 6.32
C LEU A 194 -11.52 11.30 6.91
N LEU A 195 -10.98 10.78 8.00
CA LEU A 195 -9.77 11.30 8.62
C LEU A 195 -8.57 11.25 7.65
N GLN A 196 -8.42 10.15 6.91
CA GLN A 196 -7.37 10.02 5.90
C GLN A 196 -7.51 11.03 4.76
N ASP A 197 -8.73 11.26 4.27
CA ASP A 197 -8.97 12.20 3.16
C ASP A 197 -8.87 13.66 3.63
N ARG A 198 -9.32 13.97 4.85
CA ARG A 198 -9.25 15.31 5.46
C ARG A 198 -7.82 15.83 5.54
N ARG A 199 -6.83 14.97 5.82
CA ARG A 199 -5.39 15.32 5.81
C ARG A 199 -4.91 15.94 4.50
N LYS A 200 -5.58 15.66 3.37
CA LYS A 200 -5.18 16.15 2.05
C LYS A 200 -5.45 17.65 1.87
N PHE A 201 -6.28 18.25 2.72
CA PHE A 201 -6.60 19.67 2.67
C PHE A 201 -5.60 20.55 3.45
N GLY A 202 -4.48 19.98 3.90
CA GLY A 202 -3.45 20.71 4.64
C GLY A 202 -4.04 21.36 5.90
N ALA A 203 -3.68 22.62 6.14
CA ALA A 203 -4.15 23.40 7.30
C ALA A 203 -5.68 23.58 7.35
N LEU A 204 -6.40 23.45 6.23
CA LEU A 204 -7.88 23.50 6.23
C LEU A 204 -8.49 22.18 6.73
N GLY A 205 -7.73 21.08 6.65
CA GLY A 205 -8.13 19.78 7.16
C GLY A 205 -7.71 19.63 8.62
N PHE A 206 -6.41 19.74 8.88
CA PHE A 206 -5.83 19.72 10.22
C PHE A 206 -4.73 20.78 10.30
N ASN A 207 -4.68 21.52 11.40
CA ASN A 207 -3.61 22.47 11.70
C ASN A 207 -2.23 21.77 11.68
N ILE A 208 -2.17 20.53 12.20
CA ILE A 208 -0.96 19.70 12.21
C ILE A 208 -1.16 18.46 11.34
N ARG A 209 -0.11 18.04 10.62
CA ARG A 209 -0.15 16.79 9.85
C ARG A 209 -0.06 15.56 10.75
N TYR A 210 -1.21 15.04 11.17
CA TYR A 210 -1.29 13.76 11.86
C TYR A 210 -1.12 12.58 10.91
N GLU A 211 -0.85 11.40 11.45
CA GLU A 211 -0.83 10.14 10.71
C GLU A 211 -1.82 9.15 11.35
N PHE A 212 -2.78 8.68 10.53
CA PHE A 212 -3.77 7.68 10.90
C PHE A 212 -3.54 6.43 10.07
N THR A 213 -3.29 5.31 10.75
CA THR A 213 -2.79 4.06 10.18
C THR A 213 -3.87 2.97 10.19
N ALA A 214 -3.66 1.92 9.39
CA ALA A 214 -4.50 0.72 9.44
C ALA A 214 -4.47 0.04 10.83
N GLY A 215 -3.39 0.24 11.60
CA GLY A 215 -3.29 -0.24 12.98
C GLY A 215 -4.29 0.44 13.91
N ASP A 216 -4.51 1.75 13.75
CA ASP A 216 -5.50 2.50 14.54
C ASP A 216 -6.92 1.98 14.26
N LEU A 217 -7.25 1.77 12.97
CA LEU A 217 -8.53 1.18 12.57
C LEU A 217 -8.71 -0.23 13.16
N LYS A 218 -7.69 -1.09 13.05
CA LYS A 218 -7.73 -2.45 13.58
C LYS A 218 -7.95 -2.48 15.10
N CYS A 219 -7.32 -1.56 15.84
CA CYS A 219 -7.54 -1.42 17.28
C CYS A 219 -9.01 -1.07 17.59
N CYS A 220 -9.58 -0.07 16.90
CA CYS A 220 -10.99 0.30 17.06
C CYS A 220 -11.95 -0.85 16.72
N ILE A 221 -11.64 -1.68 15.71
CA ILE A 221 -12.48 -2.83 15.33
C ILE A 221 -12.48 -3.89 16.45
N LEU A 222 -11.31 -4.22 17.00
CA LEU A 222 -11.22 -5.18 18.11
C LEU A 222 -11.97 -4.69 19.36
N GLN A 223 -11.90 -3.39 19.63
CA GLN A 223 -12.69 -2.78 20.70
C GLN A 223 -14.19 -2.80 20.38
N LEU A 224 -14.59 -2.52 19.13
CA LEU A 224 -15.98 -2.62 18.70
C LEU A 224 -16.56 -4.02 18.97
N GLU A 225 -15.85 -5.08 18.57
CA GLU A 225 -16.23 -6.47 18.84
C GLU A 225 -16.38 -6.72 20.35
N THR A 226 -15.37 -6.33 21.13
CA THR A 226 -15.32 -6.56 22.57
C THR A 226 -16.48 -5.88 23.29
N TYR A 227 -16.72 -4.59 23.02
CA TYR A 227 -17.75 -3.81 23.70
C TYR A 227 -19.15 -4.19 23.24
N LEU A 228 -19.33 -4.53 21.96
CA LEU A 228 -20.63 -4.97 21.45
C LEU A 228 -21.03 -6.35 22.00
N ALA A 229 -20.06 -7.23 22.26
CA ALA A 229 -20.29 -8.51 22.92
C ALA A 229 -20.58 -8.37 24.42
N LYS A 230 -19.94 -7.39 25.10
CA LYS A 230 -20.02 -7.22 26.55
C LYS A 230 -21.35 -6.63 27.05
N TYR A 231 -21.97 -5.73 26.30
CA TYR A 231 -23.17 -5.01 26.73
C TYR A 231 -24.38 -5.43 25.90
N ASP A 232 -25.56 -5.60 26.53
CA ASP A 232 -26.80 -5.96 25.85
C ASP A 232 -27.23 -4.91 24.81
N GLU A 233 -27.20 -3.64 25.21
CA GLU A 233 -27.40 -2.50 24.33
C GLU A 233 -26.09 -1.96 23.76
N VAL A 234 -26.17 -1.26 22.62
CA VAL A 234 -24.98 -0.66 21.98
C VAL A 234 -24.46 0.50 22.84
N PRO A 235 -23.23 0.43 23.37
CA PRO A 235 -22.71 1.46 24.26
C PRO A 235 -22.12 2.65 23.47
N TYR A 236 -22.97 3.39 22.75
CA TYR A 236 -22.55 4.46 21.83
C TYR A 236 -21.61 5.49 22.47
N GLN A 237 -21.92 5.96 23.68
CA GLN A 237 -21.10 6.95 24.37
C GLN A 237 -19.67 6.42 24.61
N VAL A 238 -19.55 5.15 24.98
CA VAL A 238 -18.26 4.50 25.21
C VAL A 238 -17.50 4.33 23.92
N LEU A 239 -18.17 3.87 22.86
CA LEU A 239 -17.56 3.68 21.53
C LEU A 239 -17.07 5.00 20.93
N VAL A 240 -17.88 6.06 21.00
CA VAL A 240 -17.51 7.40 20.53
C VAL A 240 -16.31 7.93 21.31
N ASN A 241 -16.29 7.77 22.64
CA ASN A 241 -15.17 8.21 23.45
C ASN A 241 -13.87 7.44 23.14
N LEU A 242 -13.97 6.10 23.01
CA LEU A 242 -12.83 5.25 22.67
C LEU A 242 -12.27 5.58 21.28
N PHE A 243 -13.12 5.67 20.27
CA PHE A 243 -12.65 5.88 18.90
C PHE A 243 -12.22 7.33 18.69
N GLY A 244 -13.05 8.28 19.11
CA GLY A 244 -12.86 9.72 18.88
C GLY A 244 -11.77 10.31 19.77
N HIS A 245 -11.88 10.20 21.10
CA HIS A 245 -10.97 10.90 22.01
C HIS A 245 -9.71 10.10 22.32
N ILE A 246 -9.80 8.77 22.45
CA ILE A 246 -8.67 7.95 22.91
C ILE A 246 -7.83 7.47 21.72
N ASN A 247 -8.41 6.72 20.78
CA ASN A 247 -7.63 6.09 19.71
C ASN A 247 -7.19 7.11 18.65
N TYR A 248 -8.14 7.74 17.94
CA TYR A 248 -7.80 8.74 16.93
C TYR A 248 -7.43 10.08 17.57
N GLY A 249 -8.16 10.52 18.58
CA GLY A 249 -7.92 11.77 19.31
C GLY A 249 -6.61 11.77 20.09
N GLY A 250 -6.12 10.60 20.52
CA GLY A 250 -4.79 10.46 21.12
C GLY A 250 -3.64 10.76 20.15
N ARG A 251 -3.89 10.77 18.83
CA ARG A 251 -2.92 11.22 17.81
C ARG A 251 -2.94 12.74 17.64
N ILE A 252 -4.01 13.41 18.08
CA ILE A 252 -4.26 14.83 17.83
C ILE A 252 -3.74 15.65 19.00
N THR A 253 -2.81 16.54 18.69
CA THR A 253 -2.09 17.37 19.67
C THR A 253 -2.58 18.82 19.71
N ASP A 254 -3.31 19.27 18.68
CA ASP A 254 -3.90 20.61 18.61
C ASP A 254 -5.35 20.55 19.08
N ASP A 255 -5.75 21.47 19.94
CA ASP A 255 -7.09 21.44 20.56
C ASP A 255 -8.20 21.84 19.59
N TRP A 256 -7.91 22.56 18.51
CA TRP A 256 -8.90 22.89 17.47
C TRP A 256 -9.11 21.75 16.48
N ASP A 257 -8.12 20.88 16.32
CA ASP A 257 -8.19 19.68 15.49
C ASP A 257 -8.93 18.52 16.19
N ARG A 258 -9.01 18.54 17.54
CA ARG A 258 -9.62 17.48 18.38
C ARG A 258 -11.15 17.50 18.33
#